data_AF-A0A0D2E8U9-F1
#
_entry.id   AF-A0A0D2E8U9-F1
#
_cell.length_a   1.000
_cell.length_b   1.000
_cell.length_c   1.000
_cell.angle_alpha   90.00
_cell.angle_beta   90.00
_cell.angle_gamma   90.00
#
_symmetry.space_group_name_H-M   'P 1'
#
loop_
_entity.id
_entity.type
_entity.pdbx_description
1 polymer ?
#
loop_
_entity_poly.entity_id
_entity_poly.type
_entity_poly.pdbx_seq_one_letter_code
_entity_poly.pdbx_strand_id
1 'polypeptide(L)'
;MLGHAACRSGEYTEYAAHSEGLYRLVKVCRSGGAPMATDILRAVFWQDITCAEVIDAVRRFCDADFPALFDQRLQLTHKPERDLPFGFALHQEAIPHDVILCIQDIASIQTTIATEAVEPVAVDNIRASIVSRLVLLQQPSQTLGPIAECCRLAAYIVCYVSYQAASKDYFIPVRLSEKLLLILDNTIPSDIWSCRRDLLLWLVFVGSSASRANLQSTCPIEPRYQDILERVLQWAKTWDDMQEGKLILETMKTGFVYADDWINQRYWIPYWADLERLISERQSADEERAQC
;
A
#
# COMPACT_ATOMS: atom_id res chain seq x y z
N MET A 1 -10.74 15.13 7.75
CA MET A 1 -10.70 14.04 8.76
C MET A 1 -9.99 14.53 10.03
N LEU A 2 -10.53 14.25 11.22
CA LEU A 2 -9.92 14.64 12.52
C LEU A 2 -8.53 14.02 12.76
N GLY A 3 -8.27 12.80 12.27
CA GLY A 3 -6.93 12.21 12.35
C GLY A 3 -5.87 13.00 11.58
N HIS A 4 -6.24 13.57 10.42
CA HIS A 4 -5.37 14.47 9.67
C HIS A 4 -5.09 15.77 10.45
N ALA A 5 -6.11 16.34 11.11
CA ALA A 5 -5.93 17.51 11.97
C ALA A 5 -4.98 17.20 13.13
N ALA A 6 -5.17 16.08 13.82
CA ALA A 6 -4.31 15.64 14.93
C ALA A 6 -2.85 15.44 14.51
N CYS A 7 -2.60 14.83 13.34
CA CYS A 7 -1.25 14.74 12.80
C CYS A 7 -0.60 16.10 12.52
N ARG A 8 -1.39 17.08 12.06
CA ARG A 8 -0.89 18.41 11.73
C ARG A 8 -0.66 19.30 12.95
N SER A 9 -1.54 19.22 13.95
CA SER A 9 -1.46 20.03 15.17
C SER A 9 -0.65 19.36 16.28
N GLY A 10 -0.45 18.04 16.23
CA GLY A 10 0.14 17.27 17.32
C GLY A 10 -0.82 17.01 18.48
N GLU A 11 -2.10 17.38 18.36
CA GLU A 11 -3.11 17.30 19.42
C GLU A 11 -3.76 15.90 19.47
N TYR A 12 -2.95 14.88 19.77
CA TYR A 12 -3.42 13.50 19.88
C TYR A 12 -4.40 13.29 21.05
N THR A 13 -4.32 14.12 22.09
CA THR A 13 -5.21 14.08 23.27
C THR A 13 -6.65 14.44 22.91
N GLU A 14 -6.83 15.48 22.09
CA GLU A 14 -8.15 15.91 21.61
C GLU A 14 -8.77 14.87 20.70
N TYR A 15 -7.96 14.29 19.80
CA TYR A 15 -8.38 13.16 18.98
C TYR A 15 -8.81 11.97 19.84
N ALA A 16 -8.05 11.62 20.87
CA ALA A 16 -8.37 10.50 21.75
C ALA A 16 -9.69 10.73 22.50
N ALA A 17 -9.92 11.94 23.01
CA ALA A 17 -11.18 12.30 23.67
C ALA A 17 -12.36 12.26 22.70
N HIS A 18 -12.20 12.79 21.48
CA HIS A 18 -13.22 12.71 20.43
C HIS A 18 -13.55 11.27 20.04
N SER A 19 -12.52 10.45 19.79
CA SER A 19 -12.67 9.04 19.41
C SER A 19 -13.38 8.24 20.51
N GLU A 20 -13.05 8.49 21.78
CA GLU A 20 -13.73 7.90 22.92
C GLU A 20 -15.20 8.34 23.03
N GLY A 21 -15.49 9.63 22.84
CA GLY A 21 -16.86 10.15 22.81
C GLY A 21 -17.70 9.51 21.71
N LEU A 22 -17.13 9.39 20.50
CA LEU A 22 -17.78 8.75 19.35
C LEU A 22 -18.06 7.28 19.62
N TYR A 23 -17.09 6.56 20.19
CA TYR A 23 -17.26 5.16 20.59
C TYR A 23 -18.41 4.98 21.58
N ARG A 24 -18.46 5.81 22.63
CA ARG A 24 -19.55 5.77 23.61
C ARG A 24 -20.91 6.09 22.99
N LEU A 25 -20.97 7.08 22.10
CA LEU A 25 -22.20 7.45 21.41
C LEU A 25 -22.75 6.29 20.56
N VAL A 26 -21.89 5.67 19.75
CA VAL A 26 -22.27 4.50 18.93
C VAL A 26 -22.76 3.36 19.81
N LYS A 27 -22.08 3.09 20.93
CA LYS A 27 -22.48 2.06 21.89
C LYS A 27 -23.85 2.34 22.50
N VAL A 28 -24.11 3.60 22.90
CA VAL A 28 -25.41 4.01 23.47
C VAL A 28 -26.53 3.84 22.43
N CYS A 29 -26.35 4.36 21.21
CA CYS A 29 -27.34 4.25 20.13
C CYS A 29 -27.74 2.79 19.88
N ARG A 30 -26.75 1.88 19.85
CA ARG A 30 -27.01 0.44 19.66
C ARG A 30 -27.73 -0.19 20.83
N SER A 31 -27.28 0.08 22.05
CA SER A 31 -27.91 -0.48 23.25
C SER A 31 -29.35 -0.01 23.43
N GLY A 32 -29.68 1.20 22.94
CA GLY A 32 -31.03 1.75 22.94
C GLY A 32 -31.88 1.36 21.73
N GLY A 33 -31.37 0.55 20.80
CA GLY A 33 -32.08 0.16 19.58
C GLY A 33 -32.33 1.29 18.59
N ALA A 34 -31.63 2.42 18.73
CA ALA A 34 -31.77 3.56 17.84
C ALA A 34 -31.05 3.25 16.50
N PRO A 35 -31.76 3.24 15.35
CA PRO A 35 -31.13 2.99 14.07
C PRO A 35 -30.16 4.13 13.73
N MET A 36 -28.93 3.77 13.37
CA MET A 36 -27.96 4.72 12.83
C MET A 36 -27.95 4.63 11.30
N ALA A 37 -27.85 5.78 10.64
CA ALA A 37 -27.69 5.81 9.19
C ALA A 37 -26.38 5.11 8.77
N THR A 38 -26.43 4.34 7.69
CA THR A 38 -25.29 3.57 7.17
C THR A 38 -24.09 4.47 6.88
N ASP A 39 -24.31 5.67 6.35
CA ASP A 39 -23.23 6.61 6.03
C ASP A 39 -22.48 7.11 7.29
N ILE A 40 -23.18 7.27 8.41
CA ILE A 40 -22.56 7.63 9.69
C ILE A 40 -21.66 6.48 10.15
N LEU A 41 -22.17 5.24 10.10
CA LEU A 41 -21.38 4.06 10.48
C LEU A 41 -20.15 3.87 9.59
N ARG A 42 -20.26 4.15 8.28
CA ARG A 42 -19.14 4.12 7.35
C ARG A 42 -18.10 5.20 7.68
N ALA A 43 -18.54 6.41 7.98
CA ALA A 43 -17.63 7.49 8.39
C ALA A 43 -16.89 7.14 9.70
N VAL A 44 -17.60 6.56 10.69
CA VAL A 44 -17.01 6.09 11.94
C VAL A 44 -15.96 5.00 11.68
N PHE A 45 -16.30 4.00 10.86
CA PHE A 45 -15.37 2.93 10.48
C PHE A 45 -14.10 3.49 9.84
N TRP A 46 -14.26 4.30 8.78
CA TRP A 46 -13.12 4.88 8.05
C TRP A 46 -12.27 5.78 8.94
N GLN A 47 -12.88 6.51 9.89
CA GLN A 47 -12.15 7.28 10.88
C GLN A 47 -11.36 6.40 11.87
N ASP A 48 -11.98 5.38 12.45
CA ASP A 48 -11.32 4.49 13.44
C ASP A 48 -10.15 3.77 12.80
N ILE A 49 -10.38 3.13 11.65
CA ILE A 49 -9.37 2.29 10.99
C ILE A 49 -8.18 3.11 10.46
N THR A 50 -8.46 4.27 9.85
CA THR A 50 -7.42 5.15 9.34
C THR A 50 -6.54 5.65 10.46
N CYS A 51 -7.13 6.06 11.59
CA CYS A 51 -6.35 6.60 12.68
C CYS A 51 -5.58 5.51 13.42
N ALA A 52 -6.14 4.30 13.52
CA ALA A 52 -5.42 3.16 14.04
C ALA A 52 -4.12 2.91 13.26
N GLU A 53 -4.16 3.04 11.93
CA GLU A 53 -2.96 2.85 11.12
C GLU A 53 -2.06 4.08 11.04
N VAL A 54 -2.60 5.30 10.89
CA VAL A 54 -1.79 6.49 10.57
C VAL A 54 -1.13 7.13 11.79
N ILE A 55 -1.81 7.07 12.95
CA ILE A 55 -1.34 7.67 14.21
C ILE A 55 -1.21 6.66 15.33
N ASP A 56 -1.23 5.36 15.00
CA ASP A 56 -1.14 4.25 15.95
C ASP A 56 -2.17 4.37 17.09
N ALA A 57 -3.36 4.89 16.76
CA ALA A 57 -4.45 4.98 17.72
C ALA A 57 -4.99 3.58 18.07
N VAL A 58 -5.54 3.45 19.27
CA VAL A 58 -6.25 2.21 19.64
C VAL A 58 -7.48 2.06 18.76
N ARG A 59 -7.50 1.01 17.93
CA ARG A 59 -8.68 0.57 17.18
C ARG A 59 -9.80 0.21 18.16
N ARG A 60 -10.95 0.88 18.07
CA ARG A 60 -12.06 0.71 19.02
C ARG A 60 -13.17 -0.18 18.50
N PHE A 61 -13.29 -0.35 17.19
CA PHE A 61 -14.35 -1.12 16.57
C PHE A 61 -13.82 -2.32 15.79
N CYS A 62 -14.60 -3.39 15.74
CA CYS A 62 -14.36 -4.58 14.95
C CYS A 62 -15.33 -4.67 13.77
N ASP A 63 -15.12 -5.64 12.89
CA ASP A 63 -15.94 -5.77 11.67
C ASP A 63 -17.41 -6.06 11.97
N ALA A 64 -17.68 -6.79 13.07
CA ALA A 64 -19.03 -7.07 13.55
C ALA A 64 -19.79 -5.81 13.95
N ASP A 65 -19.09 -4.70 14.22
CA ASP A 65 -19.71 -3.41 14.48
C ASP A 65 -20.27 -2.77 13.21
N PHE A 66 -19.93 -3.23 12.01
CA PHE A 66 -20.34 -2.58 10.78
C PHE A 66 -20.94 -3.57 9.77
N PRO A 67 -22.02 -4.28 10.10
CA PRO A 67 -22.56 -5.36 9.26
C PRO A 67 -22.88 -4.93 7.83
N ALA A 68 -23.28 -3.67 7.60
CA ALA A 68 -23.55 -3.13 6.26
C ALA A 68 -22.29 -2.94 5.39
N LEU A 69 -21.11 -2.74 6.01
CA LEU A 69 -19.81 -2.68 5.32
C LEU A 69 -19.30 -4.08 4.95
N PHE A 70 -19.64 -5.07 5.78
CA PHE A 70 -19.14 -6.43 5.67
C PHE A 70 -20.21 -7.43 5.20
N ASP A 71 -21.29 -6.96 4.55
CA ASP A 71 -22.33 -7.84 4.02
C ASP A 71 -21.74 -8.79 2.96
N GLN A 72 -21.69 -10.07 3.33
CA GLN A 72 -21.11 -11.14 2.53
C GLN A 72 -21.82 -11.34 1.19
N ARG A 73 -23.08 -10.91 1.05
CA ARG A 73 -23.85 -11.05 -0.20
C ARG A 73 -23.24 -10.24 -1.35
N LEU A 74 -22.65 -9.09 -1.04
CA LEU A 74 -21.92 -8.25 -2.02
C LEU A 74 -20.49 -8.75 -2.26
N GLN A 75 -19.92 -9.54 -1.34
CA GLN A 75 -18.59 -10.13 -1.46
C GLN A 75 -18.58 -11.43 -2.28
N LEU A 76 -19.72 -12.11 -2.41
CA LEU A 76 -19.85 -13.42 -3.08
C LEU A 76 -20.13 -13.34 -4.58
N THR A 77 -20.58 -12.20 -5.10
CA THR A 77 -20.91 -12.00 -6.53
C THR A 77 -19.67 -11.83 -7.43
N HIS A 78 -18.51 -11.48 -6.85
CA HIS A 78 -17.24 -11.37 -7.57
C HIS A 78 -16.24 -12.40 -7.05
N LYS A 79 -16.23 -13.58 -7.66
CA LYS A 79 -15.08 -14.49 -7.60
C LYS A 79 -14.46 -14.60 -9.00
N PRO A 80 -13.78 -13.55 -9.51
CA PRO A 80 -12.73 -13.82 -10.50
C PRO A 80 -11.73 -14.80 -9.87
N GLU A 81 -11.07 -15.61 -10.69
CA GLU A 81 -9.95 -16.42 -10.21
C GLU A 81 -8.97 -15.50 -9.48
N ARG A 82 -8.72 -15.82 -8.20
CA ARG A 82 -7.86 -15.04 -7.31
C ARG A 82 -6.41 -15.38 -7.62
N ASP A 83 -5.96 -14.98 -8.79
CA ASP A 83 -4.59 -15.25 -9.19
C ASP A 83 -3.65 -14.32 -8.45
N LEU A 84 -2.63 -14.91 -7.83
CA LEU A 84 -1.55 -14.15 -7.22
C LEU A 84 -0.65 -13.64 -8.35
N PRO A 85 -0.43 -12.32 -8.50
CA PRO A 85 0.50 -11.82 -9.49
C PRO A 85 1.88 -12.47 -9.31
N PHE A 86 2.50 -12.87 -10.41
CA PHE A 86 3.63 -13.80 -10.38
C PHE A 86 4.84 -13.26 -9.61
N GLY A 87 5.04 -11.93 -9.56
CA GLY A 87 6.09 -11.31 -8.76
C GLY A 87 5.92 -11.62 -7.27
N PHE A 88 4.69 -11.58 -6.74
CA PHE A 88 4.45 -12.02 -5.36
C PHE A 88 4.57 -13.53 -5.19
N ALA A 89 4.30 -14.32 -6.23
CA ALA A 89 4.47 -15.76 -6.19
C ALA A 89 5.94 -16.18 -6.00
N LEU A 90 6.88 -15.36 -6.45
CA LEU A 90 8.33 -15.59 -6.25
C LEU A 90 8.80 -15.33 -4.81
N HIS A 91 8.03 -14.57 -4.01
CA HIS A 91 8.44 -14.09 -2.68
C HIS A 91 7.47 -14.52 -1.57
N GLN A 92 6.67 -15.56 -1.78
CA GLN A 92 5.65 -15.99 -0.82
C GLN A 92 6.22 -16.34 0.56
N GLU A 93 7.47 -16.78 0.63
CA GLU A 93 8.14 -17.13 1.88
C GLU A 93 8.47 -15.91 2.74
N ALA A 94 8.53 -14.71 2.14
CA ALA A 94 8.83 -13.46 2.83
C ALA A 94 7.57 -12.63 3.16
N ILE A 95 6.39 -13.08 2.69
CA ILE A 95 5.12 -12.35 2.82
C ILE A 95 4.13 -13.22 3.63
N PRO A 96 3.51 -12.69 4.69
CA PRO A 96 2.51 -13.44 5.44
C PRO A 96 1.37 -13.89 4.52
N HIS A 97 0.90 -15.13 4.70
CA HIS A 97 -0.16 -15.69 3.86
C HIS A 97 -1.43 -14.80 3.83
N ASP A 98 -1.82 -14.22 4.96
CA ASP A 98 -3.01 -13.36 5.00
C ASP A 98 -2.80 -12.02 4.26
N VAL A 99 -1.56 -11.55 4.13
CA VAL A 99 -1.22 -10.39 3.28
C VAL A 99 -1.31 -10.79 1.80
N ILE A 100 -0.87 -12.00 1.44
CA ILE A 100 -1.04 -12.56 0.08
C ILE A 100 -2.53 -12.61 -0.29
N LEU A 101 -3.39 -13.08 0.61
CA LEU A 101 -4.84 -13.10 0.38
C LEU A 101 -5.39 -11.68 0.16
N CYS A 102 -4.90 -10.68 0.91
CA CYS A 102 -5.27 -9.28 0.68
C CYS A 102 -4.81 -8.79 -0.71
N ILE A 103 -3.61 -9.15 -1.14
CA ILE A 103 -3.06 -8.79 -2.46
C ILE A 103 -3.89 -9.42 -3.60
N GLN A 104 -4.30 -10.67 -3.46
CA GLN A 104 -5.18 -11.33 -4.44
C GLN A 104 -6.54 -10.64 -4.53
N ASP A 105 -7.10 -10.21 -3.39
CA ASP A 105 -8.35 -9.45 -3.37
C ASP A 105 -8.17 -8.06 -4.00
N ILE A 106 -7.00 -7.42 -3.82
CA ILE A 106 -6.64 -6.16 -4.51
C ILE A 106 -6.54 -6.36 -6.03
N ALA A 107 -5.85 -7.39 -6.49
CA ALA A 107 -5.76 -7.68 -7.93
C ALA A 107 -7.16 -7.95 -8.53
N SER A 108 -7.96 -8.77 -7.83
CA SER A 108 -9.33 -9.12 -8.23
C SER A 108 -10.23 -7.88 -8.36
N ILE A 109 -10.17 -6.95 -7.40
CA ILE A 109 -10.98 -5.74 -7.45
C ILE A 109 -10.53 -4.78 -8.56
N GLN A 110 -9.22 -4.66 -8.81
CA GLN A 110 -8.68 -3.83 -9.89
C GLN A 110 -9.14 -4.32 -11.27
N THR A 111 -9.07 -5.63 -11.52
CA THR A 111 -9.59 -6.23 -12.76
C THR A 111 -11.08 -5.96 -12.91
N THR A 112 -11.83 -6.12 -11.82
CA THR A 112 -13.28 -5.94 -11.82
C THR A 112 -13.67 -4.49 -12.12
N ILE A 113 -12.96 -3.51 -11.52
CA ILE A 113 -13.14 -2.08 -11.78
C ILE A 113 -12.82 -1.76 -13.25
N ALA A 114 -11.72 -2.29 -13.78
CA ALA A 114 -11.33 -2.07 -15.19
C ALA A 114 -12.38 -2.58 -16.19
N THR A 115 -13.19 -3.57 -15.80
CA THR A 115 -14.30 -4.09 -16.60
C THR A 115 -15.65 -3.38 -16.34
N GLU A 116 -15.68 -2.32 -15.53
CA GLU A 116 -16.87 -1.57 -15.10
C GLU A 116 -18.01 -2.44 -14.52
N ALA A 117 -17.66 -3.62 -14.01
CA ALA A 117 -18.64 -4.65 -13.66
C ALA A 117 -19.25 -4.51 -12.25
N VAL A 118 -18.92 -3.44 -11.49
CA VAL A 118 -19.26 -3.33 -10.06
C VAL A 118 -19.74 -1.96 -9.63
N GLU A 119 -20.76 -1.96 -8.77
CA GLU A 119 -21.29 -0.76 -8.13
C GLU A 119 -20.31 -0.14 -7.12
N PRO A 120 -20.21 1.20 -7.05
CA PRO A 120 -19.27 1.89 -6.17
C PRO A 120 -19.30 1.49 -4.68
N VAL A 121 -20.50 1.19 -4.17
CA VAL A 121 -20.70 0.79 -2.77
C VAL A 121 -20.07 -0.58 -2.49
N ALA A 122 -20.20 -1.52 -3.44
CA ALA A 122 -19.59 -2.84 -3.32
C ALA A 122 -18.06 -2.76 -3.34
N VAL A 123 -17.49 -1.89 -4.17
CA VAL A 123 -16.03 -1.64 -4.18
C VAL A 123 -15.55 -1.12 -2.82
N ASP A 124 -16.23 -0.13 -2.24
CA ASP A 124 -15.84 0.39 -0.94
C ASP A 124 -15.96 -0.65 0.18
N ASN A 125 -16.97 -1.52 0.14
CA ASN A 125 -17.13 -2.61 1.11
C ASN A 125 -15.98 -3.63 1.02
N ILE A 126 -15.59 -4.03 -0.19
CA ILE A 126 -14.45 -4.94 -0.39
C ILE A 126 -13.16 -4.24 0.09
N ARG A 127 -12.99 -2.95 -0.23
CA ARG A 127 -11.85 -2.16 0.25
C ARG A 127 -11.80 -2.09 1.78
N ALA A 128 -12.93 -1.80 2.43
CA ALA A 128 -13.05 -1.80 3.88
C ALA A 128 -12.62 -3.16 4.49
N SER A 129 -13.03 -4.26 3.85
CA SER A 129 -12.62 -5.62 4.23
C SER A 129 -11.12 -5.88 4.08
N ILE A 130 -10.51 -5.49 2.95
CA ILE A 130 -9.06 -5.62 2.73
C ILE A 130 -8.30 -4.78 3.74
N VAL A 131 -8.65 -3.51 3.90
CA VAL A 131 -7.97 -2.57 4.79
C VAL A 131 -8.10 -3.01 6.26
N SER A 132 -9.28 -3.48 6.70
CA SER A 132 -9.47 -4.03 8.04
C SER A 132 -8.51 -5.16 8.35
N ARG A 133 -8.35 -6.11 7.41
CA ARG A 133 -7.40 -7.21 7.55
C ARG A 133 -5.96 -6.71 7.57
N LEU A 134 -5.58 -5.81 6.66
CA LEU A 134 -4.22 -5.25 6.61
C LEU A 134 -3.83 -4.53 7.91
N VAL A 135 -4.77 -3.83 8.58
CA VAL A 135 -4.50 -3.23 9.91
C VAL A 135 -4.30 -4.31 10.97
N LEU A 136 -5.12 -5.36 10.99
CA LEU A 136 -4.97 -6.47 11.95
C LEU A 136 -3.64 -7.24 11.76
N LEU A 137 -3.10 -7.24 10.54
CA LEU A 137 -1.86 -7.93 10.20
C LEU A 137 -0.59 -7.14 10.56
N GLN A 138 -0.69 -5.94 11.14
CA GLN A 138 0.47 -5.13 11.52
C GLN A 138 1.44 -5.89 12.44
N GLN A 139 0.96 -6.39 13.59
CA GLN A 139 1.82 -7.10 14.54
C GLN A 139 2.38 -8.41 13.96
N PRO A 140 1.59 -9.27 13.30
CA PRO A 140 2.11 -10.44 12.59
C PRO A 140 3.21 -10.10 11.57
N SER A 141 3.00 -9.07 10.73
CA SER A 141 3.98 -8.66 9.72
C SER A 141 5.26 -8.13 10.34
N GLN A 142 5.16 -7.27 11.36
CA GLN A 142 6.33 -6.76 12.09
C GLN A 142 7.13 -7.89 12.78
N THR A 143 6.45 -8.91 13.28
CA THR A 143 7.08 -10.08 13.89
C THR A 143 7.81 -10.95 12.86
N LEU A 144 7.24 -11.10 11.66
CA LEU A 144 7.86 -11.88 10.58
C LEU A 144 9.12 -11.19 10.04
N GLY A 145 9.07 -9.86 9.89
CA GLY A 145 10.25 -9.06 9.55
C GLY A 145 9.96 -7.84 8.69
N PRO A 146 11.00 -7.06 8.35
CA PRO A 146 10.85 -5.79 7.63
C PRO A 146 10.23 -5.95 6.25
N ILE A 147 10.56 -7.02 5.51
CA ILE A 147 9.99 -7.27 4.17
C ILE A 147 8.47 -7.47 4.26
N ALA A 148 8.02 -8.26 5.23
CA ALA A 148 6.61 -8.54 5.47
C ALA A 148 5.82 -7.27 5.81
N GLU A 149 6.37 -6.42 6.69
CA GLU A 149 5.74 -5.15 7.05
C GLU A 149 5.72 -4.16 5.88
N CYS A 150 6.81 -4.07 5.10
CA CYS A 150 6.84 -3.26 3.88
C CYS A 150 5.76 -3.71 2.88
N CYS A 151 5.60 -5.02 2.67
CA CYS A 151 4.58 -5.55 1.76
C CYS A 151 3.16 -5.24 2.25
N ARG A 152 2.91 -5.35 3.56
CA ARG A 152 1.62 -4.98 4.16
C ARG A 152 1.30 -3.50 3.95
N LEU A 153 2.25 -2.62 4.22
CA LEU A 153 2.10 -1.17 4.02
C LEU A 153 1.88 -0.81 2.54
N ALA A 154 2.66 -1.40 1.64
CA ALA A 154 2.54 -1.17 0.20
C ALA A 154 1.20 -1.70 -0.35
N ALA A 155 0.75 -2.87 0.09
CA ALA A 155 -0.57 -3.40 -0.25
C ALA A 155 -1.70 -2.48 0.24
N TYR A 156 -1.57 -1.92 1.46
CA TYR A 156 -2.53 -0.92 1.96
C TYR A 156 -2.54 0.30 1.03
N ILE A 157 -1.37 0.89 0.76
CA ILE A 157 -1.25 2.05 -0.13
C ILE A 157 -1.97 1.78 -1.46
N VAL A 158 -1.62 0.68 -2.14
CA VAL A 158 -2.22 0.32 -3.44
C VAL A 158 -3.74 0.14 -3.31
N CYS A 159 -4.21 -0.58 -2.29
CA CYS A 159 -5.65 -0.77 -2.05
C CYS A 159 -6.39 0.57 -1.88
N TYR A 160 -5.78 1.52 -1.15
CA TYR A 160 -6.39 2.81 -0.87
C TYR A 160 -6.46 3.70 -2.12
N VAL A 161 -5.40 3.70 -2.94
CA VAL A 161 -5.30 4.58 -4.12
C VAL A 161 -5.96 4.00 -5.38
N SER A 162 -6.13 2.69 -5.49
CA SER A 162 -6.74 2.03 -6.66
C SER A 162 -8.24 2.33 -6.85
N TYR A 163 -8.84 3.09 -5.93
CA TYR A 163 -10.25 3.42 -5.98
C TYR A 163 -10.53 4.75 -5.29
N GLN A 164 -9.98 5.84 -5.84
CA GLN A 164 -10.38 7.20 -5.47
C GLN A 164 -11.22 7.85 -6.58
N ALA A 165 -12.54 7.70 -6.46
CA ALA A 165 -13.48 8.58 -7.14
C ALA A 165 -13.35 10.00 -6.56
N ALA A 166 -12.68 10.90 -7.29
CA ALA A 166 -12.68 12.37 -7.15
C ALA A 166 -12.26 13.01 -5.80
N SER A 167 -12.07 12.27 -4.71
CA SER A 167 -11.67 12.83 -3.40
C SER A 167 -10.15 12.86 -3.27
N LYS A 168 -9.57 14.07 -3.31
CA LYS A 168 -8.13 14.38 -3.30
C LYS A 168 -7.46 14.21 -1.93
N ASP A 169 -7.94 13.32 -1.06
CA ASP A 169 -7.32 13.11 0.25
C ASP A 169 -6.24 12.04 0.17
N TYR A 170 -5.04 12.48 -0.22
CA TYR A 170 -3.81 11.68 -0.27
C TYR A 170 -3.10 11.58 1.07
N PHE A 171 -3.70 12.08 2.16
CA PHE A 171 -3.07 12.06 3.47
C PHE A 171 -2.70 10.64 3.92
N ILE A 172 -3.61 9.68 3.76
CA ILE A 172 -3.38 8.29 4.22
C ILE A 172 -2.23 7.63 3.44
N PRO A 173 -2.24 7.57 2.09
CA PRO A 173 -1.12 7.01 1.32
C PRO A 173 0.23 7.64 1.66
N VAL A 174 0.25 8.96 1.86
CA VAL A 174 1.48 9.69 2.22
C VAL A 174 2.02 9.23 3.57
N ARG A 175 1.17 9.11 4.59
CA ARG A 175 1.59 8.66 5.92
C ARG A 175 2.02 7.19 5.94
N LEU A 176 1.35 6.34 5.17
CA LEU A 176 1.80 4.95 4.98
C LEU A 176 3.14 4.90 4.25
N SER A 177 3.33 5.76 3.25
CA SER A 177 4.59 5.90 2.53
C SER A 177 5.72 6.40 3.44
N GLU A 178 5.46 7.27 4.41
CA GLU A 178 6.45 7.63 5.43
C GLU A 178 6.84 6.44 6.31
N LYS A 179 5.87 5.63 6.76
CA LYS A 179 6.15 4.41 7.52
C LYS A 179 6.98 3.42 6.71
N LEU A 180 6.62 3.22 5.43
CA LEU A 180 7.36 2.37 4.50
C LEU A 180 8.80 2.89 4.30
N LEU A 181 8.95 4.21 4.09
CA LEU A 181 10.24 4.87 3.93
C LEU A 181 11.15 4.61 5.13
N LEU A 182 10.64 4.74 6.36
CA LEU A 182 11.43 4.50 7.57
C LEU A 182 12.00 3.07 7.63
N ILE A 183 11.21 2.07 7.22
CA ILE A 183 11.67 0.68 7.21
C ILE A 183 12.68 0.46 6.07
N LEU A 184 12.40 0.99 4.87
CA LEU A 184 13.30 0.87 3.73
C LEU A 184 14.66 1.54 4.01
N ASP A 185 14.67 2.75 4.55
CA ASP A 185 15.90 3.49 4.85
C ASP A 185 16.81 2.73 5.82
N ASN A 186 16.22 2.03 6.79
CA ASN A 186 16.94 1.20 7.76
C ASN A 186 17.39 -0.15 7.19
N THR A 187 16.78 -0.64 6.12
CA THR A 187 16.99 -2.01 5.64
C THR A 187 17.70 -2.10 4.30
N ILE A 188 17.71 -1.04 3.49
CA ILE A 188 18.45 -0.99 2.22
C ILE A 188 19.94 -1.31 2.38
N PRO A 189 20.64 -0.86 3.43
CA PRO A 189 22.04 -1.24 3.64
C PRO A 189 22.26 -2.72 3.98
N SER A 190 21.19 -3.50 4.21
CA SER A 190 21.25 -4.90 4.63
C SER A 190 21.08 -5.87 3.45
N ASP A 191 21.72 -7.03 3.54
CA ASP A 191 21.69 -8.09 2.53
C ASP A 191 20.32 -8.77 2.35
N ILE A 192 19.31 -8.42 3.15
CA ILE A 192 17.97 -9.04 3.07
C ILE A 192 17.31 -8.87 1.70
N TRP A 193 17.74 -7.87 0.93
CA TRP A 193 17.21 -7.55 -0.40
C TRP A 193 17.95 -8.25 -1.53
N SER A 194 19.10 -8.89 -1.27
CA SER A 194 19.99 -9.42 -2.31
C SER A 194 19.29 -10.42 -3.25
N CYS A 195 18.33 -11.19 -2.74
CA CYS A 195 17.54 -12.15 -3.51
C CYS A 195 16.14 -11.65 -3.89
N ARG A 196 15.80 -10.38 -3.59
CA ARG A 196 14.43 -9.83 -3.71
C ARG A 196 14.44 -8.41 -4.27
N ARG A 197 15.30 -8.18 -5.26
CA ARG A 197 15.57 -6.86 -5.84
C ARG A 197 14.34 -6.29 -6.54
N ASP A 198 13.59 -7.13 -7.27
CA ASP A 198 12.31 -6.81 -7.89
C ASP A 198 11.25 -6.38 -6.88
N LEU A 199 11.13 -7.09 -5.75
CA LEU A 199 10.23 -6.72 -4.66
C LEU A 199 10.66 -5.40 -4.00
N LEU A 200 11.96 -5.19 -3.78
CA LEU A 200 12.48 -3.91 -3.29
C LEU A 200 12.11 -2.77 -4.25
N LEU A 201 12.30 -2.95 -5.55
CA LEU A 201 11.93 -1.95 -6.55
C LEU A 201 10.43 -1.67 -6.53
N TRP A 202 9.58 -2.68 -6.40
CA TRP A 202 8.14 -2.49 -6.23
C TRP A 202 7.81 -1.65 -4.99
N LEU A 203 8.41 -1.95 -3.85
CA LEU A 203 8.20 -1.21 -2.59
C LEU A 203 8.62 0.26 -2.71
N VAL A 204 9.82 0.51 -3.24
CA VAL A 204 10.34 1.87 -3.46
C VAL A 204 9.44 2.62 -4.44
N PHE A 205 8.99 1.96 -5.50
CA PHE A 205 8.10 2.52 -6.50
C PHE A 205 6.75 2.93 -5.91
N VAL A 206 6.08 2.04 -5.18
CA VAL A 206 4.78 2.29 -4.53
C VAL A 206 4.91 3.43 -3.52
N GLY A 207 5.94 3.39 -2.68
CA GLY A 207 6.22 4.43 -1.68
C GLY A 207 6.45 5.80 -2.30
N SER A 208 7.34 5.86 -3.30
CA SER A 208 7.65 7.10 -4.03
C SER A 208 6.40 7.67 -4.71
N SER A 209 5.62 6.83 -5.39
CA SER A 209 4.40 7.25 -6.09
C SER A 209 3.37 7.84 -5.13
N ALA A 210 3.13 7.18 -3.99
CA ALA A 210 2.22 7.66 -2.96
C ALA A 210 2.70 8.95 -2.28
N SER A 211 4.01 9.12 -2.09
CA SER A 211 4.57 10.32 -1.47
C SER A 211 4.35 11.59 -2.30
N ARG A 212 4.31 11.44 -3.63
CA ARG A 212 4.17 12.55 -4.60
C ARG A 212 2.74 13.04 -4.77
N ALA A 213 1.77 12.25 -4.34
CA ALA A 213 0.37 12.55 -4.57
C ALA A 213 -0.16 13.74 -3.74
N ASN A 214 0.63 14.26 -2.79
CA ASN A 214 0.28 15.43 -1.99
C ASN A 214 1.24 16.62 -2.23
N LEU A 215 0.82 17.55 -3.08
CA LEU A 215 1.52 18.82 -3.34
C LEU A 215 1.50 19.81 -2.15
N GLN A 216 0.87 19.47 -1.02
CA GLN A 216 0.65 20.38 0.12
C GLN A 216 1.30 19.90 1.43
N SER A 217 2.14 18.86 1.42
CA SER A 217 2.84 18.41 2.63
C SER A 217 4.00 19.34 3.01
N THR A 218 4.11 19.65 4.29
CA THR A 218 5.17 20.51 4.88
C THR A 218 6.50 19.77 5.08
N CYS A 219 6.52 18.44 4.95
CA CYS A 219 7.72 17.62 4.95
C CYS A 219 7.89 16.98 3.57
N PRO A 220 8.96 17.29 2.83
CA PRO A 220 9.22 16.64 1.55
C PRO A 220 9.77 15.24 1.85
N ILE A 221 8.90 14.23 1.78
CA ILE A 221 9.25 12.81 1.86
C ILE A 221 9.99 12.39 0.58
N GLU A 222 9.67 13.07 -0.52
CA GLU A 222 10.22 12.83 -1.85
C GLU A 222 11.76 12.81 -1.89
N PRO A 223 12.51 13.81 -1.36
CA PRO A 223 13.97 13.76 -1.24
C PRO A 223 14.52 12.49 -0.59
N ARG A 224 13.85 11.94 0.43
CA ARG A 224 14.33 10.72 1.09
C ARG A 224 14.12 9.48 0.23
N TYR A 225 13.03 9.43 -0.54
CA TYR A 225 12.86 8.40 -1.57
C TYR A 225 13.86 8.57 -2.71
N GLN A 226 14.23 9.81 -3.06
CA GLN A 226 15.32 10.08 -4.01
C GLN A 226 16.65 9.52 -3.49
N ASP A 227 17.00 9.75 -2.23
CA ASP A 227 18.22 9.21 -1.59
C ASP A 227 18.22 7.67 -1.58
N ILE A 228 17.06 7.06 -1.35
CA ILE A 228 16.89 5.60 -1.43
C ILE A 228 17.13 5.11 -2.85
N LEU A 229 16.51 5.75 -3.84
CA LEU A 229 16.61 5.32 -5.23
C LEU A 229 18.02 5.56 -5.79
N GLU A 230 18.71 6.60 -5.34
CA GLU A 230 20.13 6.80 -5.63
C GLU A 230 20.99 5.66 -5.05
N ARG A 231 20.75 5.24 -3.79
CA ARG A 231 21.44 4.08 -3.19
C ARG A 231 21.16 2.80 -3.96
N VAL A 232 19.90 2.57 -4.35
CA VAL A 232 19.50 1.41 -5.18
C VAL A 232 20.20 1.48 -6.54
N LEU A 233 20.29 2.66 -7.16
CA LEU A 233 21.01 2.85 -8.42
C LEU A 233 22.50 2.54 -8.30
N GLN A 234 23.15 2.96 -7.21
CA GLN A 234 24.56 2.60 -6.95
C GLN A 234 24.71 1.08 -6.75
N TRP A 235 23.80 0.46 -6.01
CA TRP A 235 23.81 -0.98 -5.79
C TRP A 235 23.52 -1.78 -7.06
N ALA A 236 22.65 -1.28 -7.95
CA ALA A 236 22.37 -1.90 -9.23
C ALA A 236 23.62 -1.99 -10.14
N LYS A 237 24.63 -1.13 -9.92
CA LYS A 237 25.92 -1.24 -10.62
C LYS A 237 26.72 -2.49 -10.21
N THR A 238 26.43 -3.10 -9.06
CA THR A 238 27.09 -4.32 -8.59
C THR A 238 26.26 -5.57 -8.87
N TRP A 239 25.17 -5.47 -9.64
CA TRP A 239 24.46 -6.67 -10.08
C TRP A 239 25.32 -7.37 -11.13
N ASP A 240 25.83 -8.54 -10.77
CA ASP A 240 26.84 -9.29 -11.52
C ASP A 240 26.29 -9.89 -12.83
N ASP A 241 24.97 -10.12 -12.92
CA ASP A 241 24.31 -10.66 -14.11
C ASP A 241 23.35 -9.62 -14.75
N MET A 242 23.59 -9.32 -16.02
CA MET A 242 22.77 -8.39 -16.79
C MET A 242 21.38 -8.94 -17.15
N GLN A 243 21.26 -10.25 -17.37
CA GLN A 243 19.97 -10.89 -17.62
C GLN A 243 19.10 -10.83 -16.37
N GLU A 244 19.73 -10.93 -15.20
CA GLU A 244 19.08 -10.76 -13.90
C GLU A 244 18.51 -9.35 -13.75
N GLY A 245 19.27 -8.29 -14.09
CA GLY A 245 18.81 -6.90 -13.99
C GLY A 245 17.58 -6.59 -14.84
N LYS A 246 17.53 -7.09 -16.09
CA LYS A 246 16.38 -6.93 -16.98
C LYS A 246 15.16 -7.70 -16.47
N LEU A 247 15.37 -8.95 -16.07
CA LEU A 247 14.30 -9.77 -15.50
C LEU A 247 13.73 -9.12 -14.24
N ILE A 248 14.57 -8.52 -13.39
CA ILE A 248 14.16 -7.77 -12.21
C ILE A 248 13.24 -6.59 -12.59
N LEU A 249 13.62 -5.77 -13.58
CA LEU A 249 12.79 -4.64 -14.01
C LEU A 249 11.46 -5.08 -14.63
N GLU A 250 11.48 -6.12 -15.47
CA GLU A 250 10.26 -6.64 -16.11
C GLU A 250 9.33 -7.31 -15.10
N THR A 251 9.89 -8.10 -14.17
CA THR A 251 9.15 -8.70 -13.06
C THR A 251 8.54 -7.62 -12.19
N MET A 252 9.27 -6.53 -11.92
CA MET A 252 8.70 -5.39 -11.21
C MET A 252 7.52 -4.82 -12.01
N LYS A 253 7.72 -4.37 -13.26
CA LYS A 253 6.66 -3.72 -14.06
C LYS A 253 5.38 -4.54 -14.25
N THR A 254 5.49 -5.86 -14.35
CA THR A 254 4.37 -6.73 -14.78
C THR A 254 3.95 -7.75 -13.73
N GLY A 255 4.75 -7.99 -12.70
CA GLY A 255 4.56 -9.05 -11.72
C GLY A 255 3.91 -8.64 -10.41
N PHE A 256 3.68 -7.35 -10.18
CA PHE A 256 3.08 -6.83 -8.95
C PHE A 256 1.81 -6.00 -9.21
N VAL A 257 1.12 -5.63 -8.12
CA VAL A 257 -0.05 -4.75 -8.17
C VAL A 257 0.36 -3.28 -8.10
N TYR A 258 -0.32 -2.44 -8.89
CA TYR A 258 -0.10 -1.00 -8.97
C TYR A 258 -1.45 -0.30 -9.04
N ALA A 259 -1.49 0.97 -8.64
CA ALA A 259 -2.68 1.78 -8.87
C ALA A 259 -2.66 2.34 -10.29
N ASP A 260 -3.76 2.17 -11.02
CA ASP A 260 -4.03 2.69 -12.36
C ASP A 260 -2.77 2.91 -13.23
N ASP A 261 -2.53 4.16 -13.62
CA ASP A 261 -1.52 4.58 -14.58
C ASP A 261 -0.11 4.74 -13.96
N TRP A 262 0.12 4.28 -12.72
CA TRP A 262 1.39 4.51 -12.03
C TRP A 262 2.58 4.00 -12.83
N ILE A 263 2.52 2.78 -13.38
CA ILE A 263 3.62 2.23 -14.19
C ILE A 263 3.91 3.09 -15.41
N ASN A 264 2.90 3.64 -16.07
CA ASN A 264 3.11 4.53 -17.21
C ASN A 264 3.70 5.87 -16.75
N GLN A 265 3.34 6.33 -15.55
CA GLN A 265 3.84 7.55 -14.90
C GLN A 265 5.19 7.39 -14.19
N ARG A 266 5.86 6.24 -14.30
CA ARG A 266 7.14 5.96 -13.61
C ARG A 266 8.25 6.97 -13.89
N TYR A 267 8.24 7.61 -15.06
CA TYR A 267 9.22 8.63 -15.44
C TYR A 267 9.15 9.89 -14.57
N TRP A 268 8.07 10.08 -13.81
CA TRP A 268 7.96 11.13 -12.82
C TRP A 268 8.70 10.83 -11.52
N ILE A 269 9.14 9.58 -11.29
CA ILE A 269 9.97 9.21 -10.14
C ILE A 269 11.43 9.58 -10.47
N PRO A 270 12.06 10.48 -9.69
CA PRO A 270 13.44 10.90 -9.95
C PRO A 270 14.40 9.71 -9.95
N TYR A 271 15.45 9.73 -10.79
CA TYR A 271 16.41 8.62 -10.98
C TYR A 271 15.83 7.31 -11.52
N TRP A 272 14.51 7.20 -11.71
CA TRP A 272 13.91 5.99 -12.24
C TRP A 272 14.35 5.72 -13.70
N ALA A 273 14.33 6.76 -14.53
CA ALA A 273 14.81 6.66 -15.91
C ALA A 273 16.31 6.32 -15.97
N ASP A 274 17.11 6.81 -15.02
CA ASP A 274 18.53 6.46 -14.92
C ASP A 274 18.74 5.00 -14.53
N LEU A 275 17.90 4.44 -13.65
CA LEU A 275 17.91 3.03 -13.31
C LEU A 275 17.56 2.15 -14.52
N GLU A 276 16.50 2.49 -15.24
CA GLU A 276 16.11 1.78 -16.47
C GLU A 276 17.22 1.85 -17.53
N ARG A 277 17.83 3.02 -17.69
CA ARG A 277 18.94 3.24 -18.62
C ARG A 277 20.19 2.46 -18.21
N LEU A 278 20.59 2.49 -16.94
CA LEU A 278 21.75 1.74 -16.43
C LEU A 278 21.63 0.24 -16.72
N ILE A 279 20.45 -0.32 -16.51
CA ILE A 279 20.20 -1.75 -16.74
C ILE A 279 20.15 -2.05 -18.25
N SER A 280 19.71 -1.10 -19.08
CA SER A 280 19.65 -1.25 -20.54
C SER A 280 20.99 -1.04 -21.25
N GLU A 281 21.80 -0.05 -20.85
CA GLU A 281 23.09 0.30 -21.49
C GLU A 281 24.18 -0.77 -21.29
N ARG A 282 24.14 -1.50 -20.18
CA ARG A 282 25.08 -2.62 -19.99
C ARG A 282 24.83 -3.73 -21.02
N GLN A 283 23.59 -3.92 -21.47
CA GLN A 283 23.21 -4.94 -22.45
C GLN A 283 23.98 -4.79 -23.77
N SER A 284 24.07 -3.58 -24.32
CA SER A 284 24.80 -3.35 -25.58
C SER A 284 26.29 -3.63 -25.44
N ALA A 285 26.87 -3.40 -24.27
CA ALA A 285 28.30 -3.58 -24.04
C ALA A 285 28.72 -5.06 -23.98
N ASP A 286 27.93 -5.95 -23.38
CA ASP A 286 28.29 -7.39 -23.40
C ASP A 286 27.77 -8.13 -24.64
N GLU A 287 26.71 -7.66 -25.31
CA GLU A 287 26.33 -8.18 -26.64
C GLU A 287 27.44 -7.90 -27.68
N GLU A 288 28.08 -6.73 -27.64
CA GLU A 288 29.25 -6.42 -28.47
C GLU A 288 30.49 -7.27 -28.10
N ARG A 289 30.69 -7.59 -26.81
CA ARG A 289 31.78 -8.46 -26.36
C ARG A 289 31.57 -9.93 -26.71
N ALA A 290 30.33 -10.42 -26.71
CA ALA A 290 30.02 -11.80 -27.07
C ALA A 290 30.11 -12.06 -28.59
N GLN A 291 30.14 -11.00 -29.40
CA GLN A 291 30.29 -11.06 -30.87
C GLN A 291 31.74 -10.88 -31.35
N CYS A 292 32.69 -10.59 -30.45
CA CYS A 292 34.13 -10.50 -30.73
C CYS A 292 34.87 -11.75 -30.25
#